data_AF-A0A7V5XEX7-F1
#
_entry.id   AF-A0A7V5XEX7-F1
#
_cell.length_a   1.000
_cell.length_b   1.000
_cell.length_c   1.000
_cell.angle_alpha   90.00
_cell.angle_beta   90.00
_cell.angle_gamma   90.00
#
_symmetry.space_group_name_H-M   'P 1'
#
loop_
_entity.id
_entity.type
_entity.pdbx_description
1 polymer ?
#
loop_
_entity_poly.entity_id
_entity_poly.type
_entity_poly.pdbx_seq_one_letter_code
_entity_poly.pdbx_strand_id
1 'polypeptide(L)'
;MYRTRRSLEGPQGREVVVSGRRLLNFCSNDYLGLAADSRIAAAFKAGIDRWGTGAGASHLVCGHTTVHHELEEALADFTGRPRALLFSSGYAANLGTINALLSVGDCIFEDRLNHASLLDGGRISRASFYWFRHLDAVHLGQRLTTADASSGRKLIVSDGTFSMDGDQCDLDVLTTLAQAHGAWVMIDDAHGIGVHGPQGCGLVDPSVFGLDDVQILMGTLGKAFGTCGAFVAGSEALIEMLIQRARNYIFTTALPPAVAAATLQAVS
;
A
#
# COMPACT_ATOMS: atom_id res chain seq x y z
N MET A 1 28.46 -2.61 -2.01
CA MET A 1 28.48 -2.87 -3.47
C MET A 1 27.93 -1.65 -4.21
N TYR A 2 28.51 -1.31 -5.37
CA TYR A 2 28.07 -0.21 -6.23
C TYR A 2 26.84 -0.62 -7.05
N ARG A 3 25.80 0.24 -7.13
CA ARG A 3 24.55 -0.02 -7.87
C ARG A 3 24.52 0.77 -9.17
N THR A 4 24.14 0.14 -10.29
CA THR A 4 23.98 0.78 -11.60
C THR A 4 22.60 0.50 -12.18
N ARG A 5 22.04 1.48 -12.90
CA ARG A 5 20.73 1.36 -13.57
C ARG A 5 20.91 0.85 -15.00
N ARG A 6 19.89 0.15 -15.51
CA ARG A 6 19.74 -0.19 -16.92
C ARG A 6 18.52 0.56 -17.48
N SER A 7 18.58 0.95 -18.75
CA SER A 7 17.46 1.61 -19.44
C SER A 7 16.69 0.58 -20.25
N LEU A 8 15.37 0.56 -20.07
CA LEU A 8 14.46 -0.26 -20.86
C LEU A 8 14.01 0.55 -22.08
N GLU A 9 14.09 -0.06 -23.26
CA GLU A 9 13.83 0.57 -24.56
C GLU A 9 12.49 0.07 -25.12
N GLY A 10 11.38 0.52 -24.54
CA GLY A 10 10.04 0.11 -24.97
C GLY A 10 9.01 0.09 -23.83
N PRO A 11 7.80 -0.44 -24.07
CA PRO A 11 6.83 -0.69 -23.02
C PRO A 11 7.29 -1.85 -22.11
N GLN A 12 6.71 -1.92 -20.91
CA GLN A 12 6.88 -3.07 -20.03
C GLN A 12 6.17 -4.30 -20.61
N GLY A 13 6.67 -5.49 -20.29
CA GLY A 13 5.99 -6.74 -20.63
C GLY A 13 6.89 -7.96 -20.52
N ARG A 14 6.40 -9.11 -21.05
CA ARG A 14 7.11 -10.40 -21.05
C ARG A 14 8.47 -10.34 -21.78
N GLU A 15 8.53 -9.58 -22.87
CA GLU A 15 9.74 -9.36 -23.66
C GLU A 15 10.08 -7.88 -23.66
N VAL A 16 11.33 -7.56 -23.37
CA VAL A 16 11.83 -6.18 -23.25
C VAL A 16 13.10 -6.00 -24.04
N VAL A 17 13.42 -4.75 -24.39
CA VAL A 17 14.70 -4.41 -25.03
C VAL A 17 15.57 -3.65 -24.02
N VAL A 18 16.80 -4.12 -23.81
CA VAL A 18 17.78 -3.46 -22.93
C VAL A 18 19.13 -3.43 -23.63
N SER A 19 19.65 -2.22 -23.86
CA SER A 19 20.91 -2.01 -24.60
C SER A 19 20.85 -2.66 -25.99
N GLY A 20 19.75 -2.43 -26.71
CA GLY A 20 19.49 -3.00 -28.04
C GLY A 20 19.26 -4.51 -28.09
N ARG A 21 19.18 -5.23 -26.95
CA ARG A 21 18.97 -6.68 -26.91
C ARG A 21 17.57 -7.03 -26.42
N ARG A 22 16.87 -7.89 -27.16
CA ARG A 22 15.59 -8.48 -26.76
C ARG A 22 15.82 -9.57 -25.70
N LEU A 23 15.13 -9.46 -24.57
CA LEU A 23 15.26 -10.34 -23.41
C LEU A 23 13.88 -10.75 -22.88
N LEU A 24 13.80 -11.93 -22.28
CA LEU A 24 12.67 -12.30 -21.42
C LEU A 24 12.78 -11.58 -20.08
N ASN A 25 11.68 -11.03 -19.61
CA ASN A 25 11.62 -10.23 -18.40
C ASN A 25 11.08 -11.03 -17.21
N PHE A 26 11.98 -11.40 -16.30
CA PHE A 26 11.66 -12.08 -15.03
C PHE A 26 11.98 -11.21 -13.81
N CYS A 27 12.13 -9.89 -13.99
CA CYS A 27 12.51 -8.97 -12.91
C CYS A 27 11.56 -7.77 -12.74
N SER A 28 10.41 -7.79 -13.41
CA SER A 28 9.35 -6.81 -13.21
C SER A 28 8.31 -7.30 -12.19
N ASN A 29 7.56 -6.37 -11.62
CA ASN A 29 6.41 -6.63 -10.75
C ASN A 29 5.07 -6.53 -11.50
N ASP A 30 5.09 -6.62 -12.84
CA ASP A 30 3.90 -6.52 -13.68
C ASP A 30 3.19 -7.88 -13.76
N TYR A 31 2.65 -8.35 -12.61
CA TYR A 31 2.19 -9.72 -12.43
C TYR A 31 1.06 -10.12 -13.38
N LEU A 32 0.20 -9.17 -13.74
CA LEU A 32 -0.95 -9.37 -14.61
C LEU A 32 -0.70 -8.90 -16.06
N GLY A 33 0.50 -8.36 -16.35
CA GLY A 33 0.82 -7.81 -17.68
C GLY A 33 0.03 -6.55 -18.03
N LEU A 34 -0.42 -5.79 -17.03
CA LEU A 34 -1.29 -4.63 -17.21
C LEU A 34 -0.53 -3.35 -17.53
N ALA A 35 0.77 -3.29 -17.26
CA ALA A 35 1.57 -2.06 -17.46
C ALA A 35 1.62 -1.57 -18.92
N ALA A 36 1.28 -2.42 -19.89
CA ALA A 36 1.18 -2.07 -21.31
C ALA A 36 -0.19 -2.42 -21.93
N ASP A 37 -1.23 -2.63 -21.11
CA ASP A 37 -2.58 -2.93 -21.59
C ASP A 37 -3.16 -1.73 -22.38
N SER A 38 -3.72 -2.01 -23.55
CA SER A 38 -4.22 -0.98 -24.47
C SER A 38 -5.46 -0.25 -23.95
N ARG A 39 -6.28 -0.89 -23.11
CA ARG A 39 -7.48 -0.30 -22.48
C ARG A 39 -7.06 0.72 -21.42
N ILE A 40 -6.10 0.36 -20.58
CA ILE A 40 -5.52 1.25 -19.56
C ILE A 40 -4.82 2.44 -20.24
N ALA A 41 -4.04 2.19 -21.30
CA ALA A 41 -3.41 3.26 -22.07
C ALA A 41 -4.43 4.19 -22.74
N ALA A 42 -5.58 3.67 -23.21
CA ALA A 42 -6.65 4.48 -23.76
C ALA A 42 -7.32 5.35 -22.68
N ALA A 43 -7.58 4.80 -21.49
CA ALA A 43 -8.11 5.54 -20.35
C ALA A 43 -7.16 6.65 -19.89
N PHE A 44 -5.85 6.40 -19.89
CA PHE A 44 -4.84 7.42 -19.60
C PHE A 44 -4.92 8.61 -20.57
N LYS A 45 -5.00 8.32 -21.88
CA LYS A 45 -5.11 9.35 -22.93
C LYS A 45 -6.39 10.16 -22.79
N ALA A 46 -7.53 9.49 -22.60
CA ALA A 46 -8.81 10.16 -22.35
C ALA A 46 -8.75 11.01 -21.07
N GLY A 47 -7.99 10.56 -20.06
CA GLY A 47 -7.75 11.30 -18.84
C GLY A 47 -6.97 12.60 -19.08
N ILE A 48 -5.96 12.57 -19.94
CA ILE A 48 -5.23 13.79 -20.37
C ILE A 48 -6.19 14.76 -21.05
N ASP A 49 -7.00 14.28 -22.00
CA ASP A 49 -7.90 15.13 -22.78
C ASP A 49 -8.97 15.80 -21.88
N ARG A 50 -9.38 15.13 -20.79
CA ARG A 50 -10.44 15.63 -19.89
C ARG A 50 -9.93 16.46 -18.72
N TRP A 51 -8.85 16.04 -18.05
CA TRP A 51 -8.37 16.68 -16.81
C TRP A 51 -6.97 17.29 -16.91
N GLY A 52 -6.32 17.15 -18.07
CA GLY A 52 -4.96 17.64 -18.29
C GLY A 52 -3.88 16.71 -17.72
N THR A 53 -2.64 17.22 -17.69
CA THR A 53 -1.45 16.40 -17.43
C THR A 53 -1.04 16.31 -15.97
N GLY A 54 -1.38 17.31 -15.14
CA GLY A 54 -0.97 17.37 -13.75
C GLY A 54 -2.05 17.99 -12.88
N ALA A 55 -2.09 17.59 -11.61
CA ALA A 55 -3.12 18.03 -10.67
C ALA A 55 -2.95 19.50 -10.22
N GLY A 56 -1.78 20.11 -10.41
CA GLY A 56 -1.52 21.53 -10.13
C GLY A 56 -1.38 21.89 -8.64
N ALA A 57 -1.87 21.08 -7.70
CA ALA A 57 -1.72 21.28 -6.26
C ALA A 57 -1.87 19.96 -5.48
N SER A 58 -1.81 20.04 -4.14
CA SER A 58 -2.18 18.91 -3.27
C SER A 58 -3.69 18.63 -3.31
N HIS A 59 -4.09 17.44 -2.86
CA HIS A 59 -5.51 17.06 -2.80
C HIS A 59 -6.35 18.07 -2.00
N LEU A 60 -5.80 18.61 -0.90
CA LEU A 60 -6.52 19.51 0.01
C LEU A 60 -6.60 20.98 -0.42
N VAL A 61 -5.95 21.37 -1.52
CA VAL A 61 -6.02 22.74 -2.03
C VAL A 61 -6.93 22.82 -3.24
N CYS A 62 -6.47 22.32 -4.39
CA CYS A 62 -7.26 22.24 -5.62
C CYS A 62 -6.81 21.11 -6.56
N GLY A 63 -6.02 20.15 -6.06
CA GLY A 63 -5.51 19.03 -6.85
C GLY A 63 -6.40 17.78 -6.82
N HIS A 64 -7.44 17.74 -5.99
CA HIS A 64 -8.38 16.63 -5.97
C HIS A 64 -9.44 16.81 -7.07
N THR A 65 -9.40 15.96 -8.10
CA THR A 65 -10.32 15.96 -9.24
C THR A 65 -11.39 14.88 -9.04
N THR A 66 -12.46 14.91 -9.84
CA THR A 66 -13.53 13.91 -9.77
C THR A 66 -13.01 12.49 -9.98
N VAL A 67 -12.02 12.29 -10.86
CA VAL A 67 -11.46 10.94 -11.11
C VAL A 67 -10.60 10.42 -9.95
N HIS A 68 -10.06 11.30 -9.10
CA HIS A 68 -9.44 10.86 -7.84
C HIS A 68 -10.50 10.28 -6.90
N HIS A 69 -11.64 10.96 -6.79
CA HIS A 69 -12.73 10.50 -5.95
C HIS A 69 -13.35 9.19 -6.45
N GLU A 70 -13.65 9.11 -7.75
CA GLU A 70 -14.18 7.89 -8.40
C GLU A 70 -13.23 6.69 -8.19
N LEU A 71 -11.91 6.91 -8.24
CA LEU A 71 -10.93 5.87 -7.96
C LEU A 71 -10.91 5.46 -6.47
N GLU A 72 -11.05 6.41 -5.54
CA GLU A 72 -11.17 6.08 -4.10
C GLU A 72 -12.41 5.23 -3.81
N GLU A 73 -13.55 5.54 -4.43
CA GLU A 73 -14.78 4.74 -4.31
C GLU A 73 -14.58 3.34 -4.90
N ALA A 74 -14.01 3.22 -6.10
CA ALA A 74 -13.75 1.93 -6.72
C ALA A 74 -12.79 1.06 -5.90
N LEU A 75 -11.78 1.66 -5.26
CA LEU A 75 -10.84 0.94 -4.39
C LEU A 75 -11.48 0.52 -3.05
N ALA A 76 -12.39 1.35 -2.51
CA ALA A 76 -13.18 1.00 -1.33
C ALA A 76 -14.05 -0.24 -1.62
N ASP A 77 -14.78 -0.22 -2.74
CA ASP A 77 -15.60 -1.34 -3.22
C ASP A 77 -14.75 -2.59 -3.48
N PHE A 78 -13.63 -2.45 -4.20
CA PHE A 78 -12.73 -3.57 -4.52
C PHE A 78 -12.20 -4.27 -3.27
N THR A 79 -11.89 -3.51 -2.23
CA THR A 79 -11.35 -4.06 -0.96
C THR A 79 -12.44 -4.43 0.05
N GLY A 80 -13.72 -4.18 -0.25
CA GLY A 80 -14.82 -4.39 0.69
C GLY A 80 -14.73 -3.51 1.94
N ARG A 81 -14.07 -2.35 1.85
CA ARG A 81 -13.84 -1.43 2.98
C ARG A 81 -14.64 -0.16 2.81
N PRO A 82 -15.08 0.50 3.90
CA PRO A 82 -15.90 1.70 3.81
C PRO A 82 -15.28 2.83 2.99
N ARG A 83 -13.96 3.06 3.13
CA ARG A 83 -13.26 4.08 2.35
C ARG A 83 -11.83 3.69 2.01
N ALA A 84 -11.35 4.26 0.91
CA ALA A 84 -9.95 4.30 0.52
C ALA A 84 -9.46 5.75 0.38
N LEU A 85 -8.15 5.94 0.51
CA LEU A 85 -7.46 7.23 0.34
C LEU A 85 -6.25 7.06 -0.55
N LEU A 86 -6.15 7.87 -1.61
CA LEU A 86 -5.04 7.81 -2.55
C LEU A 86 -3.75 8.43 -1.99
N PHE A 87 -2.63 7.82 -2.35
CA PHE A 87 -1.28 8.32 -2.11
C PHE A 87 -0.44 8.23 -3.39
N SER A 88 0.55 9.10 -3.52
CA SER A 88 1.43 9.15 -4.70
C SER A 88 2.34 7.92 -4.87
N SER A 89 2.56 7.14 -3.80
CA SER A 89 3.30 5.88 -3.83
C SER A 89 3.05 5.06 -2.57
N GLY A 90 3.32 3.75 -2.62
CA GLY A 90 3.23 2.87 -1.43
C GLY A 90 4.18 3.30 -0.32
N TYR A 91 5.35 3.85 -0.66
CA TYR A 91 6.28 4.40 0.32
C TYR A 91 5.64 5.59 1.06
N ALA A 92 5.00 6.52 0.34
CA ALA A 92 4.30 7.65 0.95
C ALA A 92 3.07 7.23 1.77
N ALA A 93 2.32 6.22 1.32
CA ALA A 93 1.18 5.65 2.04
C ALA A 93 1.61 5.07 3.39
N ASN A 94 2.64 4.23 3.40
CA ASN A 94 3.17 3.60 4.60
C ASN A 94 3.68 4.62 5.62
N LEU A 95 4.55 5.54 5.19
CA LEU A 95 5.05 6.59 6.07
C LEU A 95 3.91 7.49 6.58
N GLY A 96 3.04 7.95 5.68
CA GLY A 96 1.94 8.85 6.03
C GLY A 96 1.00 8.24 7.06
N THR A 97 0.67 6.96 6.90
CA THR A 97 -0.25 6.23 7.77
C THR A 97 0.32 6.01 9.16
N ILE A 98 1.53 5.44 9.23
CA ILE A 98 2.18 5.14 10.51
C ILE A 98 2.41 6.42 11.31
N ASN A 99 2.85 7.51 10.67
CA ASN A 99 3.14 8.78 11.36
C ASN A 99 1.90 9.62 11.68
N ALA A 100 0.79 9.43 10.98
CA ALA A 100 -0.48 10.05 11.34
C ALA A 100 -1.10 9.37 12.57
N LEU A 101 -0.92 8.05 12.66
CA LEU A 101 -1.43 7.25 13.74
C LEU A 101 -0.56 7.36 14.98
N LEU A 102 0.71 6.98 14.92
CA LEU A 102 1.51 6.76 16.12
C LEU A 102 2.26 8.00 16.59
N SER A 103 2.61 8.00 17.87
CA SER A 103 3.30 9.09 18.57
C SER A 103 4.09 8.56 19.76
N VAL A 104 4.72 9.46 20.52
CA VAL A 104 5.45 9.11 21.75
C VAL A 104 4.52 8.45 22.75
N GLY A 105 4.92 7.29 23.28
CA GLY A 105 4.13 6.48 24.21
C GLY A 105 3.32 5.37 23.53
N ASP A 106 3.16 5.40 22.21
CA ASP A 106 2.61 4.30 21.43
C ASP A 106 3.70 3.25 21.13
N CYS A 107 3.31 2.06 20.65
CA CYS A 107 4.20 0.96 20.26
C CYS A 107 3.91 0.48 18.84
N ILE A 108 4.97 0.14 18.11
CA ILE A 108 4.89 -0.50 16.80
C ILE A 108 5.69 -1.80 16.77
N PHE A 109 5.11 -2.84 16.18
CA PHE A 109 5.66 -4.18 16.09
C PHE A 109 5.78 -4.57 14.62
N GLU A 110 7.01 -4.70 14.13
CA GLU A 110 7.26 -4.95 12.69
C GLU A 110 8.04 -6.24 12.47
N ASP A 111 7.66 -6.99 11.43
CA ASP A 111 8.47 -8.09 10.95
C ASP A 111 9.83 -7.55 10.48
N ARG A 112 10.91 -8.24 10.82
CA ARG A 112 12.27 -7.80 10.47
C ARG A 112 12.50 -7.69 8.96
N LEU A 113 11.75 -8.42 8.13
CA LEU A 113 11.86 -8.40 6.67
C LEU A 113 10.82 -7.51 5.98
N ASN A 114 10.00 -6.78 6.74
CA ASN A 114 9.07 -5.79 6.18
C ASN A 114 9.75 -4.88 5.16
N HIS A 115 8.96 -4.44 4.17
CA HIS A 115 9.43 -3.49 3.18
C HIS A 115 10.01 -2.24 3.84
N ALA A 116 11.06 -1.68 3.24
CA ALA A 116 11.82 -0.58 3.81
C ALA A 116 10.95 0.64 4.22
N SER A 117 9.85 0.89 3.50
CA SER A 117 8.92 1.96 3.87
C SER A 117 8.21 1.74 5.21
N LEU A 118 7.88 0.50 5.57
CA LEU A 118 7.27 0.20 6.87
C LEU A 118 8.30 0.44 7.96
N LEU A 119 9.48 -0.18 7.82
CA LEU A 119 10.60 -0.02 8.76
C LEU A 119 10.99 1.45 8.96
N ASP A 120 11.02 2.23 7.89
CA ASP A 120 11.29 3.67 7.95
C ASP A 120 10.13 4.42 8.64
N GLY A 121 8.88 4.10 8.30
CA GLY A 121 7.68 4.64 8.94
C GLY A 121 7.68 4.42 10.45
N GLY A 122 7.93 3.20 10.91
CA GLY A 122 8.02 2.87 12.32
C GLY A 122 9.16 3.61 13.02
N ARG A 123 10.35 3.70 12.41
CA ARG A 123 11.49 4.42 12.99
C ARG A 123 11.22 5.92 13.18
N ILE A 124 10.56 6.57 12.23
CA ILE A 124 10.32 8.02 12.29
C ILE A 124 9.07 8.39 13.11
N SER A 125 8.20 7.43 13.42
CA SER A 125 6.95 7.61 14.19
C SER A 125 7.12 8.12 15.62
N ARG A 126 8.33 7.96 16.19
CA ARG A 126 8.65 8.23 17.61
C ARG A 126 7.93 7.30 18.61
N ALA A 127 7.17 6.31 18.12
CA ALA A 127 6.69 5.21 18.94
C ALA A 127 7.85 4.30 19.36
N SER A 128 7.63 3.50 20.41
CA SER A 128 8.56 2.43 20.76
C SER A 128 8.54 1.38 19.65
N PHE A 129 9.69 1.22 18.98
CA PHE A 129 9.85 0.31 17.85
C PHE A 129 10.34 -1.06 18.29
N TYR A 130 9.55 -2.10 18.02
CA TYR A 130 9.88 -3.49 18.29
C TYR A 130 9.92 -4.27 16.99
N TRP A 131 11.06 -4.87 16.66
CA TRP A 131 11.09 -5.87 15.60
C TRP A 131 10.78 -7.25 16.19
N PHE A 132 10.09 -8.09 15.42
CA PHE A 132 10.02 -9.53 15.66
C PHE A 132 10.75 -10.31 14.56
N ARG A 133 11.01 -11.60 14.80
CA ARG A 133 11.76 -12.43 13.86
C ARG A 133 10.80 -12.77 12.71
N HIS A 134 11.35 -12.94 11.52
CA HIS A 134 10.54 -13.16 10.34
C HIS A 134 9.54 -14.31 10.51
N LEU A 135 8.26 -14.03 10.32
CA LEU A 135 7.13 -14.97 10.50
C LEU A 135 7.09 -15.68 11.87
N ASP A 136 7.72 -15.10 12.90
CA ASP A 136 7.82 -15.70 14.23
C ASP A 136 6.77 -15.12 15.18
N ALA A 137 5.59 -15.74 15.16
CA ALA A 137 4.46 -15.40 16.02
C ALA A 137 4.79 -15.49 17.51
N VAL A 138 5.64 -16.44 17.91
CA VAL A 138 6.05 -16.60 19.32
C VAL A 138 6.86 -15.38 19.77
N HIS A 139 7.81 -14.95 18.95
CA HIS A 139 8.59 -13.75 19.25
C HIS A 139 7.72 -12.49 19.24
N LEU A 140 6.77 -12.36 18.30
CA LEU A 140 5.80 -11.27 18.29
C LEU A 140 4.99 -11.23 19.60
N GLY A 141 4.42 -12.36 20.03
CA GLY A 141 3.68 -12.45 21.30
C GLY A 141 4.53 -12.07 22.52
N GLN A 142 5.81 -12.47 22.54
CA GLN A 142 6.76 -12.04 23.58
C GLN A 142 6.98 -10.52 23.58
N ARG A 143 7.11 -9.90 22.39
CA ARG A 143 7.25 -8.44 22.25
C ARG A 143 6.00 -7.71 22.71
N LEU A 144 4.81 -8.18 22.31
CA LEU A 144 3.52 -7.60 22.70
C LEU A 144 3.29 -7.66 24.21
N THR A 145 3.73 -8.74 24.86
CA THR A 145 3.65 -8.93 26.31
C THR A 145 4.64 -8.03 27.06
N THR A 146 5.84 -7.84 26.50
CA THR A 146 6.90 -7.02 27.12
C THR A 146 6.64 -5.52 26.96
N ALA A 147 5.91 -5.12 25.91
CA ALA A 147 5.50 -3.73 25.74
C ALA A 147 4.62 -3.30 26.92
N ASP A 148 5.01 -2.18 27.54
CA ASP A 148 4.46 -1.69 28.81
C ASP A 148 2.92 -1.70 28.80
N ALA A 149 2.30 -2.15 29.89
CA ALA A 149 0.85 -2.04 30.07
C ALA A 149 0.37 -0.57 30.06
N SER A 150 1.27 0.38 30.36
CA SER A 150 1.02 1.82 30.27
C SER A 150 1.20 2.40 28.85
N SER A 151 1.63 1.59 27.88
CA SER A 151 1.73 2.00 26.48
C SER A 151 0.37 2.49 25.98
N GLY A 152 0.39 3.51 25.12
CA GLY A 152 -0.79 3.97 24.39
C GLY A 152 -1.24 2.94 23.35
N ARG A 153 -1.33 3.36 22.10
CA ARG A 153 -1.76 2.49 21.01
C ARG A 153 -0.68 1.49 20.64
N LYS A 154 -1.10 0.31 20.22
CA LYS A 154 -0.23 -0.76 19.73
C LYS A 154 -0.58 -1.04 18.27
N LEU A 155 0.40 -1.10 17.39
CA LEU A 155 0.22 -1.40 15.98
C LEU A 155 1.17 -2.51 15.54
N ILE A 156 0.60 -3.63 15.08
CA ILE A 156 1.33 -4.70 14.40
C ILE A 156 1.33 -4.38 12.90
N VAL A 157 2.51 -4.45 12.27
CA VAL A 157 2.68 -4.12 10.86
C VAL A 157 3.42 -5.25 10.16
N SER A 158 2.89 -5.73 9.05
CA SER A 158 3.51 -6.75 8.22
C SER A 158 3.32 -6.48 6.73
N ASP A 159 4.30 -6.84 5.92
CA ASP A 159 4.04 -7.19 4.52
C ASP A 159 3.03 -8.37 4.50
N GLY A 160 2.09 -8.33 3.57
CA GLY A 160 1.20 -9.45 3.26
C GLY A 160 1.99 -10.58 2.63
N THR A 161 2.51 -10.33 1.43
CA THR A 161 3.48 -11.18 0.72
C THR A 161 4.84 -10.47 0.69
N PHE A 162 5.88 -11.11 1.22
CA PHE A 162 7.21 -10.52 1.37
C PHE A 162 7.96 -10.45 0.02
N SER A 163 8.48 -9.26 -0.29
CA SER A 163 9.03 -8.94 -1.62
C SER A 163 10.19 -9.81 -2.13
N MET A 164 11.01 -10.36 -1.22
CA MET A 164 12.26 -11.05 -1.59
C MET A 164 12.08 -12.56 -1.73
N ASP A 165 11.26 -13.15 -0.86
CA ASP A 165 11.12 -14.60 -0.73
C ASP A 165 9.75 -15.10 -1.23
N GLY A 166 8.75 -14.22 -1.30
CA GLY A 166 7.41 -14.54 -1.80
C GLY A 166 6.54 -15.34 -0.82
N ASP A 167 7.03 -15.57 0.40
CA ASP A 167 6.26 -16.11 1.51
C ASP A 167 5.29 -15.06 2.07
N GLN A 168 4.32 -15.53 2.85
CA GLN A 168 3.16 -14.76 3.28
C GLN A 168 3.09 -14.71 4.80
N CYS A 169 2.62 -13.58 5.34
CA CYS A 169 2.27 -13.52 6.75
C CYS A 169 1.05 -14.40 7.06
N ASP A 170 0.98 -14.87 8.30
CA ASP A 170 -0.16 -15.63 8.81
C ASP A 170 -1.18 -14.67 9.43
N LEU A 171 -2.19 -14.27 8.64
CA LEU A 171 -3.20 -13.30 9.06
C LEU A 171 -4.02 -13.79 10.26
N ASP A 172 -4.35 -15.08 10.34
CA ASP A 172 -5.10 -15.63 11.48
C ASP A 172 -4.32 -15.46 12.77
N VAL A 173 -3.02 -15.76 12.73
CA VAL A 173 -2.14 -15.63 13.89
C VAL A 173 -1.92 -14.16 14.26
N LEU A 174 -1.67 -13.29 13.28
CA LEU A 174 -1.47 -11.86 13.53
C LEU A 174 -2.71 -11.20 14.15
N THR A 175 -3.90 -11.48 13.60
CA THR A 175 -5.18 -10.91 14.07
C THR A 175 -5.54 -11.43 15.46
N THR A 176 -5.35 -12.73 15.72
CA THR A 176 -5.54 -13.34 17.05
C THR A 176 -4.64 -12.69 18.10
N LEU A 177 -3.36 -12.51 17.79
CA LEU A 177 -2.41 -11.84 18.70
C LEU A 177 -2.76 -10.36 18.89
N ALA A 178 -3.19 -9.68 17.84
CA ALA A 178 -3.61 -8.29 17.92
C ALA A 178 -4.79 -8.12 18.87
N GLN A 179 -5.84 -8.93 18.70
CA GLN A 179 -7.03 -8.92 19.56
C GLN A 179 -6.67 -9.22 21.02
N ALA A 180 -5.85 -10.24 21.27
CA ALA A 180 -5.44 -10.62 22.64
C ALA A 180 -4.66 -9.52 23.37
N HIS A 181 -4.00 -8.62 22.63
CA HIS A 181 -3.15 -7.56 23.18
C HIS A 181 -3.71 -6.14 22.98
N GLY A 182 -4.93 -6.00 22.44
CA GLY A 182 -5.54 -4.70 22.14
C GLY A 182 -4.73 -3.88 21.13
N ALA A 183 -4.13 -4.55 20.14
CA ALA A 183 -3.37 -3.91 19.07
C ALA A 183 -4.20 -3.83 17.78
N TRP A 184 -3.87 -2.85 16.94
CA TRP A 184 -4.31 -2.81 15.56
C TRP A 184 -3.36 -3.59 14.65
N VAL A 185 -3.84 -3.98 13.48
CA VAL A 185 -3.08 -4.61 12.40
C VAL A 185 -3.09 -3.72 11.16
N MET A 186 -1.90 -3.50 10.61
CA MET A 186 -1.68 -2.92 9.30
C MET A 186 -1.00 -3.94 8.38
N ILE A 187 -1.61 -4.21 7.24
CA ILE A 187 -1.06 -5.10 6.21
C ILE A 187 -0.70 -4.28 4.96
N ASP A 188 0.57 -4.35 4.57
CA ASP A 188 1.05 -3.92 3.25
C ASP A 188 0.86 -5.06 2.26
N ASP A 189 -0.24 -5.03 1.52
CA ASP A 189 -0.59 -6.06 0.55
C ASP A 189 -0.13 -5.71 -0.87
N ALA A 190 0.97 -4.96 -1.00
CA ALA A 190 1.44 -4.49 -2.29
C ALA A 190 1.75 -5.63 -3.29
N HIS A 191 2.13 -6.81 -2.81
CA HIS A 191 2.42 -7.98 -3.63
C HIS A 191 1.25 -8.95 -3.78
N GLY A 192 0.22 -8.86 -2.93
CA GLY A 192 -0.93 -9.76 -2.98
C GLY A 192 -2.15 -9.17 -3.68
N ILE A 193 -2.40 -7.86 -3.54
CA ILE A 193 -3.57 -7.23 -4.16
C ILE A 193 -3.50 -7.33 -5.70
N GLY A 194 -4.61 -7.75 -6.30
CA GLY A 194 -4.74 -8.11 -7.72
C GLY A 194 -4.28 -9.53 -8.06
N VAL A 195 -3.61 -10.25 -7.15
CA VAL A 195 -2.98 -11.56 -7.42
C VAL A 195 -3.57 -12.68 -6.57
N HIS A 196 -3.77 -12.43 -5.27
CA HIS A 196 -4.26 -13.41 -4.31
C HIS A 196 -5.76 -13.22 -4.05
N GLY A 197 -6.37 -14.28 -3.51
CA GLY A 197 -7.77 -14.29 -3.12
C GLY A 197 -8.76 -14.30 -4.29
N PRO A 198 -10.05 -14.54 -4.00
CA PRO A 198 -11.11 -14.45 -4.99
C PRO A 198 -11.10 -13.08 -5.69
N GLN A 199 -11.17 -13.09 -7.02
CA GLN A 199 -11.20 -11.87 -7.84
C GLN A 199 -9.97 -10.95 -7.65
N GLY A 200 -8.88 -11.43 -7.05
CA GLY A 200 -7.69 -10.64 -6.81
C GLY A 200 -7.80 -9.68 -5.62
N CYS A 201 -8.73 -9.91 -4.68
CA CYS A 201 -8.91 -9.03 -3.51
C CYS A 201 -7.66 -8.86 -2.64
N GLY A 202 -6.68 -9.75 -2.79
CA GLY A 202 -5.43 -9.74 -2.06
C GLY A 202 -5.36 -10.82 -0.99
N LEU A 203 -4.36 -10.70 -0.11
CA LEU A 203 -4.22 -11.59 1.05
C LEU A 203 -5.31 -11.31 2.09
N VAL A 204 -5.73 -10.05 2.20
CA VAL A 204 -6.81 -9.63 3.11
C VAL A 204 -8.15 -9.76 2.39
N ASP A 205 -8.64 -10.99 2.27
CA ASP A 205 -9.95 -11.29 1.69
C ASP A 205 -11.09 -10.72 2.57
N PRO A 206 -11.92 -9.79 2.07
CA PRO A 206 -12.98 -9.15 2.86
C PRO A 206 -14.10 -10.10 3.28
N SER A 207 -14.20 -11.31 2.70
CA SER A 207 -15.12 -12.35 3.15
C SER A 207 -14.62 -13.12 4.39
N VAL A 208 -13.32 -12.97 4.72
CA VAL A 208 -12.66 -13.66 5.83
C VAL A 208 -12.21 -12.68 6.91
N PHE A 209 -11.57 -11.56 6.52
CA PHE A 209 -10.99 -10.58 7.43
C PHE A 209 -11.67 -9.22 7.31
N GLY A 210 -12.35 -8.80 8.38
CA GLY A 210 -13.06 -7.53 8.45
C GLY A 210 -12.21 -6.37 8.99
N LEU A 211 -12.88 -5.25 9.25
CA LEU A 211 -12.26 -4.06 9.87
C LEU A 211 -11.76 -4.30 11.29
N ASP A 212 -12.36 -5.24 12.01
CA ASP A 212 -11.97 -5.61 13.38
C ASP A 212 -10.75 -6.55 13.41
N ASP A 213 -10.42 -7.16 12.28
CA ASP A 213 -9.25 -8.03 12.12
C ASP A 213 -8.06 -7.22 11.56
N VAL A 214 -8.24 -6.57 10.41
CA VAL A 214 -7.22 -5.76 9.75
C VAL A 214 -7.71 -4.33 9.59
N GLN A 215 -7.31 -3.44 10.50
CA GLN A 215 -7.82 -2.06 10.52
C GLN A 215 -7.29 -1.25 9.33
N ILE A 216 -6.08 -1.54 8.87
CA ILE A 216 -5.38 -0.75 7.85
C ILE A 216 -4.90 -1.70 6.76
N LEU A 217 -5.47 -1.56 5.56
CA LEU A 217 -4.98 -2.23 4.36
C LEU A 217 -4.28 -1.20 3.48
N MET A 218 -3.03 -1.44 3.13
CA MET A 218 -2.30 -0.63 2.17
C MET A 218 -2.05 -1.45 0.91
N GLY A 219 -2.42 -0.90 -0.25
CA GLY A 219 -2.19 -1.52 -1.55
C GLY A 219 -1.43 -0.59 -2.49
N THR A 220 -0.54 -1.14 -3.32
CA THR A 220 0.15 -0.36 -4.36
C THR A 220 -0.48 -0.58 -5.73
N LEU A 221 -0.48 0.48 -6.54
CA LEU A 221 -1.04 0.47 -7.89
C LEU A 221 0.02 0.24 -8.96
N GLY A 222 1.31 0.26 -8.57
CA GLY A 222 2.46 0.11 -9.47
C GLY A 222 2.96 -1.32 -9.69
N LYS A 223 2.22 -2.34 -9.25
CA LYS A 223 2.55 -3.76 -9.46
C LYS A 223 1.49 -4.46 -10.30
N ALA A 224 0.61 -5.25 -9.68
CA ALA A 224 -0.44 -6.00 -10.38
C ALA A 224 -1.32 -5.10 -11.28
N PHE A 225 -1.67 -3.90 -10.80
CA PHE A 225 -2.51 -2.94 -11.54
C PHE A 225 -1.79 -2.17 -12.65
N GLY A 226 -0.46 -2.32 -12.81
CA GLY A 226 0.27 -1.77 -13.95
C GLY A 226 0.32 -0.24 -14.08
N THR A 227 -0.02 0.52 -13.04
CA THR A 227 -0.03 2.00 -13.08
C THR A 227 0.98 2.58 -12.08
N CYS A 228 0.61 3.58 -11.29
CA CYS A 228 1.43 4.08 -10.19
C CYS A 228 0.56 4.72 -9.10
N GLY A 229 1.14 4.97 -7.94
CA GLY A 229 0.40 5.36 -6.75
C GLY A 229 0.17 4.19 -5.79
N ALA A 230 -0.55 4.47 -4.72
CA ALA A 230 -1.01 3.50 -3.74
C ALA A 230 -2.27 4.03 -3.07
N PHE A 231 -2.85 3.23 -2.20
CA PHE A 231 -3.97 3.65 -1.38
C PHE A 231 -3.90 3.01 0.00
N VAL A 232 -4.63 3.61 0.93
CA VAL A 232 -4.93 3.02 2.24
C VAL A 232 -6.43 2.88 2.33
N ALA A 233 -6.92 1.71 2.72
CA ALA A 233 -8.33 1.43 2.90
C ALA A 233 -8.63 0.96 4.33
N GLY A 234 -9.75 1.41 4.87
CA GLY A 234 -10.22 1.05 6.20
C GLY A 234 -11.49 1.80 6.57
N SER A 235 -11.67 2.08 7.87
CA SER A 235 -12.86 2.77 8.36
C SER A 235 -12.91 4.24 7.94
N GLU A 236 -14.11 4.80 7.91
CA GLU A 236 -14.36 6.24 7.73
C GLU A 236 -13.49 7.10 8.65
N ALA A 237 -13.47 6.77 9.95
CA ALA A 237 -12.70 7.50 10.95
C ALA A 237 -11.18 7.42 10.72
N LEU A 238 -10.68 6.27 10.24
CA LEU A 238 -9.27 6.14 9.86
C LEU A 238 -8.95 7.06 8.69
N ILE A 239 -9.73 6.99 7.61
CA ILE A 239 -9.47 7.76 6.39
C ILE A 239 -9.57 9.26 6.67
N GLU A 240 -10.59 9.71 7.42
CA GLU A 240 -10.69 11.10 7.84
C GLU A 240 -9.48 11.55 8.68
N MET A 241 -9.02 10.73 9.63
CA MET A 241 -7.82 11.04 10.40
C MET A 241 -6.58 11.18 9.50
N LEU A 242 -6.42 10.30 8.50
CA LEU A 242 -5.31 10.38 7.55
C LEU A 242 -5.37 11.66 6.71
N ILE A 243 -6.55 12.05 6.24
CA ILE A 243 -6.74 13.32 5.52
C ILE A 243 -6.28 14.51 6.38
N GLN A 244 -6.58 14.49 7.69
CA GLN A 244 -6.23 15.59 8.60
C GLN A 244 -4.77 15.58 9.08
N ARG A 245 -4.08 14.43 9.09
CA ARG A 245 -2.78 14.29 9.78
C ARG A 245 -1.65 13.73 8.94
N ALA A 246 -1.93 12.97 7.88
CA ALA A 246 -0.89 12.35 7.08
C ALA A 246 -0.14 13.40 6.26
N ARG A 247 1.03 13.82 6.74
CA ARG A 247 1.86 14.86 6.08
C ARG A 247 2.19 14.50 4.64
N ASN A 248 2.42 13.21 4.36
CA ASN A 248 2.70 12.67 3.03
C ASN A 248 1.48 12.71 2.08
N TYR A 249 0.29 12.98 2.59
CA TYR A 249 -0.92 13.27 1.81
C TYR A 249 -1.15 14.79 1.66
N ILE A 250 -1.04 15.52 2.78
CA ILE A 250 -1.35 16.96 2.86
C ILE A 250 -0.36 17.81 2.06
N PHE A 251 0.94 17.54 2.20
CA PHE A 251 2.03 18.39 1.71
C PHE A 251 2.71 17.82 0.45
N THR A 252 1.96 17.10 -0.36
CA THR A 252 2.44 16.59 -1.65
C THR A 252 1.43 16.90 -2.75
N THR A 253 1.90 17.07 -3.98
CA THR A 253 1.01 17.23 -5.14
C THR A 253 0.20 15.95 -5.35
N ALA A 254 -1.08 16.10 -5.65
CA ALA A 254 -1.94 14.97 -6.00
C ALA A 254 -1.41 14.21 -7.23
N LEU A 255 -1.75 12.93 -7.34
CA LEU A 255 -1.43 12.10 -8.50
C LEU A 255 -1.91 12.79 -9.79
N PRO A 256 -1.21 12.68 -10.93
CA PRO A 256 -1.76 13.15 -12.20
C PRO A 256 -3.13 12.51 -12.47
N PRO A 257 -4.17 13.29 -12.83
CA PRO A 257 -5.52 12.77 -13.00
C PRO A 257 -5.63 11.74 -14.13
N ALA A 258 -4.77 11.84 -15.15
CA ALA A 258 -4.65 10.82 -16.19
C ALA A 258 -4.19 9.46 -15.67
N VAL A 259 -3.31 9.43 -14.64
CA VAL A 259 -2.94 8.17 -13.98
C VAL A 259 -4.14 7.62 -13.24
N ALA A 260 -4.88 8.45 -12.48
CA ALA A 260 -6.05 7.99 -11.76
C ALA A 260 -7.13 7.41 -12.69
N ALA A 261 -7.36 8.04 -13.85
CA ALA A 261 -8.24 7.50 -14.89
C ALA A 261 -7.79 6.12 -15.41
N ALA A 262 -6.48 5.96 -15.63
CA ALA A 262 -5.90 4.70 -16.07
C ALA A 262 -6.02 3.61 -14.98
N THR A 263 -5.77 3.97 -13.72
CA THR A 263 -5.91 3.06 -12.58
C THR A 263 -7.37 2.67 -12.37
N LEU A 264 -8.32 3.60 -12.51
CA LEU A 264 -9.75 3.28 -12.41
C LEU A 264 -10.13 2.21 -13.44
N GLN A 265 -9.62 2.32 -14.67
CA GLN A 265 -9.80 1.28 -15.71
C GLN A 265 -9.10 -0.05 -15.38
N ALA A 266 -8.06 -0.05 -14.55
CA ALA A 266 -7.35 -1.25 -14.13
C ALA A 266 -8.04 -1.98 -12.95
N VAL A 267 -8.78 -1.25 -12.13
CA VAL A 267 -9.52 -1.76 -10.97
C VAL A 267 -10.94 -2.21 -11.35
N SER A 268 -11.50 -1.65 -12.43
CA SER A 268 -12.82 -2.00 -12.98
C SER A 268 -12.80 -3.23 -13.89
#